data_AF-A0A821EYP7-F1
#
_entry.id   AF-A0A821EYP7-F1
#
_cell.length_a   1.000
_cell.length_b   1.000
_cell.length_c   1.000
_cell.angle_alpha   90.00
_cell.angle_beta   90.00
_cell.angle_gamma   90.00
#
_symmetry.space_group_name_H-M   'P 1'
#
loop_
_entity.id
_entity.type
_entity.pdbx_description
1 polymer ?
#
loop_
_entity_poly.entity_id
_entity_poly.type
_entity_poly.pdbx_seq_one_letter_code
_entity_poly.pdbx_strand_id
1 'polypeptide(L)'
;MTETNDGTSTLSIRQAALADQGVYTARATNAFGEAEAKTTLNIACIKPVINADLNAALQATKGESMTLKISVSGTPKPDIVW
;
A
#
# COMPACT_ATOMS: atom_id res chain seq x y z
N MET A 1 17.81 1.91 8.75
CA MET A 1 17.80 2.74 9.96
C MET A 1 19.05 3.59 9.92
N THR A 2 18.93 4.90 10.14
CA THR A 2 20.08 5.82 10.16
C THR A 2 20.13 6.50 11.51
N GLU A 3 21.28 6.44 12.17
CA GLU A 3 21.54 7.07 13.46
C GLU A 3 22.48 8.26 13.28
N THR A 4 22.17 9.38 13.92
CA THR A 4 23.00 10.59 13.93
C THR A 4 23.69 10.76 15.28
N ASN A 5 24.79 11.52 15.30
CA ASN A 5 25.61 11.73 16.49
C ASN A 5 24.88 12.42 17.66
N ASP A 6 23.70 12.99 17.42
CA ASP A 6 22.82 13.60 18.43
C ASP A 6 21.85 12.59 19.08
N GLY A 7 21.94 11.30 18.72
CA GLY A 7 21.07 10.24 19.24
C GLY A 7 19.75 10.07 18.49
N THR A 8 19.55 10.78 17.36
CA THR A 8 18.36 10.60 16.53
C THR A 8 18.50 9.35 15.65
N SER A 9 17.49 8.47 15.66
CA SER A 9 17.41 7.31 14.77
C SER A 9 16.18 7.40 13.87
N THR A 10 16.37 7.13 12.57
CA THR A 10 15.31 7.22 11.55
C THR A 10 15.09 5.87 10.86
N LEU A 11 13.82 5.44 10.82
CA LEU A 11 13.36 4.33 9.98
C LEU A 11 12.68 4.89 8.72
N SER A 12 13.17 4.50 7.54
CA SER A 12 12.60 4.89 6.25
C SER A 12 12.12 3.65 5.51
N ILE A 13 10.84 3.61 5.17
CA ILE A 13 10.20 2.56 4.36
C ILE A 13 9.93 3.18 2.99
N ARG A 14 10.62 2.71 1.97
CA ARG A 14 10.43 3.15 0.57
C ARG A 14 9.44 2.22 -0.10
N GLN A 15 8.57 2.77 -0.95
CA GLN A 15 7.52 1.99 -1.64
C GLN A 15 6.65 1.18 -0.66
N ALA A 16 6.15 1.85 0.39
CA ALA A 16 5.34 1.22 1.41
C ALA A 16 4.13 0.48 0.80
N ALA A 17 3.90 -0.73 1.29
CA ALA A 17 2.81 -1.60 0.91
C ALA A 17 1.84 -1.81 2.07
N LEU A 18 0.67 -2.38 1.79
CA LEU A 18 -0.32 -2.70 2.83
C LEU A 18 0.24 -3.57 3.96
N ALA A 19 1.19 -4.45 3.66
CA ALA A 19 1.82 -5.30 4.66
C ALA A 19 2.67 -4.53 5.69
N ASP A 20 3.07 -3.28 5.37
CA ASP A 20 3.81 -2.41 6.28
C ASP A 20 2.88 -1.69 7.27
N GLN A 21 1.56 -1.79 7.11
CA GLN A 21 0.61 -1.18 8.05
C GLN A 21 0.68 -1.86 9.42
N GLY A 22 0.78 -1.08 10.49
CA GLY A 22 0.85 -1.62 11.84
C GLY A 22 1.39 -0.65 12.88
N VAL A 23 1.62 -1.18 14.08
CA VAL A 23 2.20 -0.43 15.20
C VAL A 23 3.71 -0.59 15.17
N TYR A 24 4.42 0.54 15.09
CA TYR A 24 5.86 0.62 15.18
C TYR A 24 6.26 1.09 16.57
N THR A 25 7.22 0.41 17.19
CA THR A 25 7.76 0.75 18.52
C THR A 25 9.22 1.16 18.37
N ALA A 26 9.54 2.38 18.79
CA ALA A 26 10.91 2.84 18.97
C ALA A 26 11.30 2.61 20.43
N ARG A 27 12.44 1.95 20.64
CA ARG A 27 12.96 1.59 21.97
C ARG A 27 14.38 2.10 22.10
N ALA A 28 14.64 2.89 23.14
CA ALA A 28 15.95 3.43 23.46
C ALA A 28 16.40 2.88 24.82
N THR A 29 17.58 2.25 24.85
CA THR A 29 18.13 1.63 26.06
C THR A 29 19.47 2.26 26.39
N ASN A 30 19.69 2.60 27.66
CA ASN A 30 20.96 3.07 28.18
C ASN A 30 21.33 2.31 29.48
N ALA A 31 22.47 2.62 30.08
CA ALA A 31 22.96 1.94 31.29
C ALA A 31 22.02 2.06 32.51
N PHE A 32 21.08 3.00 32.49
CA PHE A 32 20.17 3.31 33.60
C PHE A 32 18.74 2.86 33.35
N GLY A 33 18.41 2.35 32.15
CA GLY A 33 17.07 1.85 31.85
C GLY A 33 16.71 1.94 30.37
N GLU A 34 15.40 1.91 30.12
CA GLU A 34 14.81 1.86 28.78
C GLU A 34 13.60 2.80 28.69
N ALA A 35 13.43 3.40 27.51
CA ALA A 35 12.26 4.18 27.15
C ALA A 35 11.68 3.68 25.82
N GLU A 36 10.35 3.66 25.71
CA GLU A 36 9.64 3.27 24.50
C GLU A 36 8.68 4.36 24.03
N ALA A 37 8.54 4.49 22.71
CA ALA A 37 7.51 5.28 22.06
C ALA A 37 6.85 4.46 20.94
N LYS A 38 5.54 4.59 20.77
CA LYS A 38 4.76 3.84 19.77
C LYS A 38 4.08 4.78 18.79
N THR A 39 3.99 4.36 17.55
CA THR A 39 3.24 5.06 16.49
C THR A 39 2.53 4.04 15.60
N THR A 40 1.44 4.43 14.96
CA THR A 40 0.70 3.59 14.02
C THR A 40 0.94 4.09 12.61
N LEU A 41 1.53 3.24 11.76
CA LEU A 41 1.63 3.49 10.33
C LEU A 41 0.35 3.01 9.65
N ASN A 42 -0.37 3.93 8.99
CA ASN A 42 -1.55 3.61 8.20
C ASN A 42 -1.30 3.92 6.72
N ILE A 43 -1.62 2.99 5.83
CA ILE A 43 -1.48 3.19 4.39
C ILE A 43 -2.82 3.68 3.84
N ALA A 44 -2.92 4.99 3.65
CA ALA A 44 -4.17 5.64 3.28
C ALA A 44 -4.62 5.36 1.84
N CYS A 45 -3.66 5.10 0.93
CA CYS A 45 -3.94 4.99 -0.49
C CYS A 45 -3.28 3.76 -1.10
N ILE A 46 -4.04 3.04 -1.91
CA ILE A 46 -3.57 1.94 -2.75
C ILE A 46 -3.82 2.37 -4.18
N LYS A 47 -2.76 2.38 -5.00
CA LYS A 47 -2.87 2.71 -6.42
C LYS A 47 -3.93 1.80 -7.10
N PRO A 48 -4.71 2.34 -8.05
CA PRO A 48 -5.61 1.52 -8.83
C PRO A 48 -4.85 0.44 -9.60
N VAL A 49 -5.38 -0.78 -9.61
CA VAL A 49 -4.85 -1.93 -10.37
C VAL A 49 -6.01 -2.60 -11.09
N ILE A 50 -5.85 -2.79 -12.39
CA ILE A 50 -6.80 -3.54 -13.21
C ILE A 50 -6.52 -5.03 -12.99
N ASN A 51 -7.50 -5.72 -12.41
CA ASN A 51 -7.51 -7.16 -12.17
C ASN A 51 -8.34 -7.85 -13.27
N ALA A 52 -7.92 -7.69 -14.51
CA ALA A 52 -8.51 -8.35 -15.66
C ALA A 52 -7.44 -8.64 -16.70
N ASP A 53 -7.58 -9.74 -17.42
CA ASP A 53 -6.79 -9.99 -18.61
C ASP A 53 -7.36 -9.15 -19.77
N LEU A 54 -6.72 -8.02 -20.04
CA LEU A 54 -7.11 -7.12 -21.13
C LEU A 54 -6.75 -7.68 -22.52
N ASN A 55 -5.90 -8.71 -22.57
CA ASN A 55 -5.50 -9.36 -23.82
C ASN A 55 -6.35 -10.59 -24.15
N ALA A 56 -7.26 -10.98 -23.25
CA ALA A 56 -8.20 -12.04 -23.53
C ALA A 56 -9.03 -11.67 -24.77
N ALA A 57 -8.93 -12.49 -25.82
CA ALA A 57 -9.65 -12.27 -27.05
C ALA A 57 -11.17 -12.35 -26.79
N LEU A 58 -11.83 -11.20 -26.82
CA LEU A 58 -13.28 -11.11 -26.77
C LEU A 58 -13.85 -11.34 -28.16
N GLN A 59 -14.56 -12.45 -28.35
CA GLN A 59 -15.30 -12.69 -29.58
C GLN A 59 -16.74 -12.19 -29.44
N ALA A 60 -17.17 -11.34 -30.36
CA ALA A 60 -18.53 -10.83 -30.45
C ALA A 60 -19.16 -11.27 -31.78
N THR A 61 -20.40 -11.72 -31.75
CA THR A 61 -21.19 -11.93 -32.97
C THR A 61 -21.93 -10.63 -33.31
N LYS A 62 -21.95 -10.27 -34.60
CA LYS A 62 -22.72 -9.11 -35.05
C LYS A 62 -24.20 -9.28 -34.72
N GLY A 63 -24.75 -8.31 -33.99
CA GLY A 63 -26.16 -8.30 -33.57
C GLY A 63 -26.41 -8.89 -32.18
N GLU A 64 -25.39 -9.44 -31.53
CA GLU A 64 -25.47 -9.91 -30.14
C GLU A 64 -24.89 -8.89 -29.17
N SER A 65 -25.46 -8.82 -27.97
CA SER A 65 -24.95 -7.99 -26.88
C SER A 65 -23.70 -8.63 -26.26
N MET A 66 -22.65 -7.83 -26.06
CA MET A 66 -21.43 -8.23 -25.36
C MET A 66 -21.32 -7.48 -24.03
N THR A 67 -20.79 -8.16 -23.00
CA THR A 67 -20.45 -7.55 -21.70
C THR A 67 -18.98 -7.77 -21.40
N LEU A 68 -18.23 -6.69 -21.22
CA LEU A 68 -16.86 -6.72 -20.73
C LEU A 68 -16.87 -6.54 -19.22
N LYS A 69 -16.41 -7.55 -18.48
CA LYS A 69 -16.34 -7.51 -17.02
C LYS A 69 -14.90 -7.27 -16.58
N ILE A 70 -14.63 -6.07 -16.08
CA ILE A 70 -13.33 -5.69 -15.51
C ILE A 70 -13.49 -5.50 -14.01
N SER A 71 -12.52 -5.99 -13.25
CA SER A 71 -12.41 -5.70 -11.81
C SER A 71 -11.23 -4.77 -11.59
N VAL A 72 -11.42 -3.66 -10.89
CA VAL A 72 -10.36 -2.72 -10.53
C VAL A 72 -10.29 -2.64 -9.01
N SER A 73 -9.10 -2.81 -8.44
CA SER A 73 -8.84 -2.60 -7.01
C SER A 73 -8.13 -1.27 -6.79
N GLY A 74 -8.39 -0.61 -5.67
CA GLY A 74 -7.73 0.64 -5.28
C GLY A 74 -8.34 1.19 -4.00
N THR A 75 -7.63 2.07 -3.31
CA THR A 75 -8.17 2.77 -2.13
C THR A 75 -7.73 4.23 -2.18
N PRO A 76 -8.66 5.21 -2.10
CA PRO A 76 -10.12 5.04 -2.11
C PRO A 76 -10.64 4.39 -3.40
N LYS A 77 -11.94 4.04 -3.44
CA LYS A 77 -12.54 3.39 -4.62
C LYS A 77 -12.20 4.21 -5.88
N PRO A 78 -11.57 3.60 -6.90
CA PRO A 78 -11.17 4.34 -8.09
C PRO A 78 -12.39 4.72 -8.93
N ASP A 79 -12.31 5.90 -9.56
CA ASP A 79 -13.23 6.30 -10.62
C ASP A 79 -12.92 5.52 -11.90
N ILE A 80 -13.97 5.01 -12.55
CA ILE A 80 -13.85 4.13 -13.74
C ILE A 80 -14.48 4.86 -14.92
N VAL A 81 -13.71 4.99 -16.00
CA VAL A 81 -14.15 5.53 -17.30
C VAL A 81 -13.88 4.45 -18.36
N TRP A 82 -14.88 4.20 -19.21
CA TRP A 82 -14.84 3.21 -20.29
C TRP A 82 -14.33 3.81 -21.59
#